data_AF-A0A812HDG6-F1
#
_entry.id   AF-A0A812HDG6-F1
#
_cell.length_a   1.000
_cell.length_b   1.000
_cell.length_c   1.000
_cell.angle_alpha   90.00
_cell.angle_beta   90.00
_cell.angle_gamma   90.00
#
_symmetry.space_group_name_H-M   'P 1'
#
loop_
_entity.id
_entity.type
_entity.pdbx_description
1 polymer ?
#
loop_
_entity_poly.entity_id
_entity_poly.type
_entity_poly.pdbx_seq_one_letter_code
_entity_poly.pdbx_strand_id
1 'polypeptide(L)'
;MAPRRMASPGMASLLLLVLFGRSEAFEVPRGSAAAAAGPVSQLRPAEASWQGAGGAEMVETAEEIPPPSVPDGTVLKASLRPLLLSLLLGLSAGLALSKPESALAADLENGQGIFLANCAACHAGGNNAVQPDKKLKKEALETYGMFDVERIKYQVTNGKNAMPAFGERLGPEDIEDVANYVIDQANKGWS
;
A
#
# COMPACT_ATOMS: atom_id res chain seq x y z
N MET A 1 16.24 -66.24 8.31
CA MET A 1 15.48 -65.01 8.63
C MET A 1 15.92 -63.90 7.70
N ALA A 2 15.07 -63.49 6.76
CA ALA A 2 15.30 -62.36 5.85
C ALA A 2 14.22 -61.29 6.10
N PRO A 3 14.56 -60.00 6.30
CA PRO A 3 13.56 -58.95 6.33
C PRO A 3 13.35 -58.30 4.95
N ARG A 4 12.17 -58.59 4.41
CA ARG A 4 11.26 -57.85 3.52
C ARG A 4 11.81 -56.58 2.83
N ARG A 5 11.91 -56.67 1.50
CA ARG A 5 11.92 -55.53 0.56
C ARG A 5 10.59 -54.79 0.66
N MET A 6 10.62 -53.49 0.98
CA MET A 6 9.45 -52.62 0.88
C MET A 6 9.31 -52.16 -0.58
N ALA A 7 8.11 -52.39 -1.12
CA ALA A 7 7.70 -52.01 -2.45
C ALA A 7 7.49 -50.49 -2.55
N SER A 8 8.00 -49.90 -3.63
CA SER A 8 7.78 -48.51 -4.02
C SER A 8 6.39 -48.37 -4.64
N PRO A 9 5.54 -47.40 -4.23
CA PRO A 9 4.33 -47.09 -4.97
C PRO A 9 4.65 -46.19 -6.17
N GLY A 10 3.90 -46.43 -7.23
CA GLY A 10 4.14 -45.97 -8.59
C GLY A 10 3.97 -44.48 -8.81
N MET A 11 4.74 -44.01 -9.78
CA MET A 11 4.61 -42.71 -10.43
C MET A 11 3.33 -42.73 -11.26
N ALA A 12 2.26 -42.15 -10.72
CA ALA A 12 1.03 -41.93 -11.46
C ALA A 12 1.09 -40.53 -12.09
N SER A 13 1.12 -40.52 -13.43
CA SER A 13 0.96 -39.35 -14.30
C SER A 13 -0.14 -38.42 -13.83
N LEU A 14 0.22 -37.17 -13.55
CA LEU A 14 -0.73 -36.06 -13.41
C LEU A 14 -0.60 -35.17 -14.64
N LEU A 15 -1.37 -35.49 -15.68
CA LEU A 15 -1.58 -34.63 -16.83
C LEU A 15 -2.99 -34.04 -16.71
N LEU A 16 -3.05 -32.71 -16.79
CA LEU A 16 -4.18 -31.89 -17.22
C LEU A 16 -5.31 -31.60 -16.22
N LEU A 17 -5.23 -30.42 -15.58
CA LEU A 17 -6.39 -29.57 -15.29
C LEU A 17 -5.93 -28.14 -14.95
N VAL A 18 -5.59 -27.37 -15.99
CA VAL A 18 -5.46 -25.90 -15.91
C VAL A 18 -6.74 -25.31 -16.48
N LEU A 19 -7.79 -25.19 -15.67
CA LEU A 19 -8.91 -24.27 -15.91
C LEU A 19 -9.65 -24.10 -14.58
N PHE A 20 -9.33 -23.05 -13.83
CA PHE A 20 -10.29 -22.27 -13.01
C PHE A 20 -9.53 -21.10 -12.37
N GLY A 21 -9.48 -19.99 -13.10
CA GLY A 21 -9.23 -18.68 -12.49
C GLY A 21 -10.47 -18.29 -11.68
N ARG A 22 -10.32 -18.18 -10.36
CA ARG A 22 -11.31 -17.56 -9.48
C ARG A 22 -10.61 -16.45 -8.71
N SER A 23 -10.78 -15.24 -9.24
CA SER A 23 -10.41 -13.98 -8.61
C SER A 23 -11.40 -13.71 -7.48
N GLU A 24 -11.07 -14.15 -6.27
CA GLU A 24 -11.78 -13.72 -5.07
C GLU A 24 -10.97 -12.55 -4.49
N ALA A 25 -11.51 -11.34 -4.63
CA ALA A 25 -11.02 -10.16 -3.94
C ALA A 25 -11.20 -10.37 -2.44
N PHE A 26 -10.08 -10.46 -1.70
CA PHE A 26 -10.08 -10.57 -0.25
C PHE A 26 -10.09 -9.17 0.36
N GLU A 27 -11.28 -8.76 0.80
CA GLU A 27 -11.54 -7.51 1.53
C GLU A 27 -10.83 -7.53 2.89
N VAL A 28 -9.99 -6.53 3.18
CA VAL A 28 -9.32 -6.36 4.48
C VAL A 28 -10.29 -5.68 5.47
N PRO A 29 -10.60 -6.28 6.64
CA PRO A 29 -11.42 -5.62 7.64
C PRO A 29 -10.65 -4.50 8.35
N ARG A 30 -11.18 -3.28 8.28
CA ARG A 30 -10.76 -2.16 9.13
C ARG A 30 -11.16 -2.45 10.57
N GLY A 31 -10.17 -2.74 11.42
CA GLY A 31 -10.34 -2.87 12.86
C GLY A 31 -10.59 -1.52 13.52
N SER A 32 -11.63 -1.46 14.34
CA SER A 32 -12.03 -0.34 15.20
C SER A 32 -10.91 0.17 16.10
N ALA A 33 -10.61 1.46 15.97
CA ALA A 33 -9.96 2.23 17.04
C ALA A 33 -11.05 2.77 17.97
N ALA A 34 -11.11 2.22 19.18
CA ALA A 34 -11.78 2.84 20.32
C ALA A 34 -10.72 3.60 21.12
N ALA A 35 -10.86 4.92 21.23
CA ALA A 35 -10.14 5.72 22.21
C ALA A 35 -11.06 6.85 22.71
N ALA A 36 -11.10 6.95 24.03
CA ALA A 36 -12.07 7.66 24.84
C ALA A 36 -12.06 9.20 24.67
N ALA A 37 -13.27 9.78 24.62
CA ALA A 37 -13.49 11.21 24.80
C ALA A 37 -13.94 11.49 26.25
N GLY A 38 -13.18 12.34 26.95
CA GLY A 38 -13.52 12.85 28.28
C GLY A 38 -14.59 13.95 28.23
N PRO A 39 -15.11 14.39 29.39
CA PRO A 39 -16.29 15.25 29.46
C PRO A 39 -15.99 16.71 29.10
N VAL A 40 -16.86 17.26 28.25
CA VAL A 40 -16.90 18.66 27.84
C VAL A 40 -17.41 19.53 28.99
N SER A 41 -16.52 20.32 29.59
CA SER A 41 -16.87 21.42 30.48
C SER A 41 -17.02 22.72 29.67
N GLN A 42 -18.27 23.19 29.63
CA GLN A 42 -18.76 24.57 29.63
C GLN A 42 -17.68 25.68 29.62
N LEU A 43 -17.82 26.65 28.70
CA LEU A 43 -17.62 28.10 28.94
C LEU A 43 -18.20 28.92 27.75
N ARG A 44 -19.20 29.76 28.06
CA ARG A 44 -19.67 30.95 27.32
C ARG A 44 -19.16 32.19 28.10
N PRO A 45 -19.40 33.43 27.64
CA PRO A 45 -19.19 34.10 26.36
C PRO A 45 -18.21 35.30 26.50
N ALA A 46 -17.88 35.99 25.41
CA ALA A 46 -17.44 37.39 25.48
C ALA A 46 -18.04 38.17 24.31
N GLU A 47 -18.88 39.14 24.68
CA GLU A 47 -19.38 40.24 23.88
C GLU A 47 -18.29 41.15 23.30
N ALA A 48 -18.50 41.67 22.09
CA ALA A 48 -17.85 42.88 21.63
C ALA A 48 -18.76 43.61 20.62
N SER A 49 -19.52 44.53 21.19
CA SER A 49 -20.23 45.62 20.53
C SER A 49 -19.29 46.53 19.74
N TRP A 50 -19.62 46.84 18.49
CA TRP A 50 -19.32 48.14 17.88
C TRP A 50 -20.52 48.61 17.07
N GLN A 51 -21.08 49.74 17.50
CA GLN A 51 -22.09 50.51 16.78
C GLN A 51 -21.51 51.20 15.54
N GLY A 52 -22.29 51.21 14.46
CA GLY A 52 -22.84 52.44 13.84
C GLY A 52 -21.95 53.32 12.97
N ALA A 53 -22.27 53.36 11.67
CA ALA A 53 -22.38 54.53 10.77
C ALA A 53 -22.36 54.00 9.32
N GLY A 54 -23.17 54.41 8.35
CA GLY A 54 -24.14 55.48 8.23
C GLY A 54 -24.97 55.22 6.95
N GLY A 55 -26.08 55.93 6.82
CA GLY A 55 -27.14 55.65 5.86
C GLY A 55 -26.81 55.87 4.39
N ALA A 56 -27.57 55.17 3.56
CA ALA A 56 -27.96 55.64 2.25
C ALA A 56 -29.44 55.26 2.07
N GLU A 57 -30.16 56.26 1.57
CA GLU A 57 -31.58 56.42 1.52
C GLU A 57 -32.28 55.45 0.56
N MET A 58 -33.59 55.36 0.79
CA MET A 58 -34.57 54.55 0.10
C MET A 58 -34.87 55.15 -1.28
N VAL A 59 -34.92 54.33 -2.34
CA VAL A 59 -35.82 54.60 -3.46
C VAL A 59 -36.47 53.29 -3.91
N GLU A 60 -37.77 53.25 -3.67
CA GLU A 60 -38.73 52.29 -4.16
C GLU A 60 -39.11 52.66 -5.61
N THR A 61 -38.80 51.78 -6.56
CA THR A 61 -39.54 51.68 -7.83
C THR A 61 -39.57 50.22 -8.24
N ALA A 62 -40.71 49.58 -8.00
CA ALA A 62 -41.07 48.34 -8.67
C ALA A 62 -41.34 48.66 -10.14
N GLU A 63 -40.54 48.09 -11.04
CA GLU A 63 -40.84 48.06 -12.46
C GLU A 63 -40.79 46.61 -12.96
N GLU A 64 -41.77 46.36 -13.82
CA GLU A 64 -42.31 45.08 -14.22
C GLU A 64 -41.30 44.19 -14.96
N ILE A 65 -41.42 42.88 -14.76
CA ILE A 65 -40.58 41.82 -15.32
C ILE A 65 -40.94 41.60 -16.81
N PRO A 66 -40.04 41.84 -17.78
CA PRO A 66 -40.18 41.26 -19.12
C PRO A 66 -39.68 39.80 -19.13
N PRO A 67 -40.32 38.90 -19.89
CA PRO A 67 -39.94 37.49 -19.96
C PRO A 67 -38.55 37.32 -20.59
N PRO A 68 -37.78 36.30 -20.18
CA PRO A 68 -36.50 36.01 -20.80
C PRO A 68 -36.69 35.57 -22.24
N SER A 69 -36.02 36.27 -23.16
CA SER A 69 -35.89 35.87 -24.56
C SER A 69 -35.02 34.61 -24.64
N VAL A 70 -35.62 33.51 -25.07
CA VAL A 70 -34.93 32.23 -25.32
C VAL A 70 -34.13 32.37 -26.63
N PRO A 71 -32.79 32.19 -26.63
CA PRO A 71 -32.02 32.19 -27.87
C PRO A 71 -32.18 30.86 -28.61
N ASP A 72 -32.39 30.95 -29.93
CA ASP A 72 -32.56 29.83 -30.86
C ASP A 72 -31.38 28.84 -30.86
N GLY A 73 -31.70 27.55 -30.99
CA GLY A 73 -30.81 26.38 -30.79
C GLY A 73 -29.67 26.17 -31.81
N THR A 74 -29.12 27.22 -32.40
CA THR A 74 -27.98 27.13 -33.35
C THR A 74 -26.60 27.12 -32.67
N VAL A 75 -26.53 27.38 -31.36
CA VAL A 75 -25.27 27.47 -30.59
C VAL A 75 -24.60 26.09 -30.38
N LEU A 76 -25.36 24.99 -30.49
CA LEU A 76 -24.89 23.64 -30.15
C LEU A 76 -23.87 23.03 -31.13
N LYS A 77 -23.72 23.57 -32.35
CA LYS A 77 -22.85 22.98 -33.39
C LYS A 77 -21.48 23.64 -33.53
N ALA A 78 -21.28 24.86 -33.01
CA ALA A 78 -20.05 25.62 -33.22
C ALA A 78 -18.96 25.37 -32.14
N SER A 79 -19.32 24.79 -31.00
CA SER A 79 -18.42 24.72 -29.83
C SER A 79 -17.75 23.36 -29.59
N LEU A 80 -17.84 22.41 -30.52
CA LEU A 80 -17.20 21.09 -30.35
C LEU A 80 -15.76 21.04 -30.87
N ARG A 81 -15.42 21.92 -31.83
CA ARG A 81 -14.11 21.95 -32.51
C ARG A 81 -12.97 22.53 -31.65
N PRO A 82 -13.11 23.69 -30.97
CA PRO A 82 -12.04 24.20 -30.10
C PRO A 82 -11.89 23.38 -28.82
N LEU A 83 -12.96 22.75 -28.32
CA LEU A 83 -12.91 21.84 -27.17
C LEU A 83 -12.11 20.56 -27.45
N LEU A 84 -12.24 19.98 -28.66
CA LEU A 84 -11.45 18.82 -29.08
C LEU A 84 -9.95 19.16 -29.25
N LEU A 85 -9.62 20.35 -29.77
CA LEU A 85 -8.23 20.81 -29.91
C LEU A 85 -7.55 21.08 -28.54
N SER A 86 -8.26 21.69 -27.60
CA SER A 86 -7.75 21.92 -26.24
C SER A 86 -7.57 20.62 -25.44
N LEU A 87 -8.43 19.61 -25.67
CA LEU A 87 -8.30 18.29 -25.05
C LEU A 87 -7.07 17.52 -25.57
N LEU A 88 -6.77 17.63 -26.88
CA LEU A 88 -5.60 17.00 -27.49
C LEU A 88 -4.28 17.62 -27.02
N LEU A 89 -4.22 18.95 -26.81
CA LEU A 89 -3.02 19.62 -26.31
C LEU A 89 -2.85 19.43 -24.79
N GLY A 90 -3.94 19.44 -24.01
CA GLY A 90 -3.90 19.20 -22.56
C GLY A 90 -3.46 17.78 -22.19
N LEU A 91 -3.77 16.77 -23.01
CA LEU A 91 -3.37 15.38 -22.77
C LEU A 91 -1.86 15.16 -22.97
N SER A 92 -1.18 15.99 -23.76
CA SER A 92 0.27 15.89 -23.98
C SER A 92 1.13 16.42 -22.82
N ALA A 93 0.58 17.32 -21.99
CA ALA A 93 1.31 17.92 -20.86
C ALA A 93 1.15 17.15 -19.54
N GLY A 94 0.15 16.26 -19.42
CA GLY A 94 -0.12 15.51 -18.19
C GLY A 94 0.78 14.29 -17.94
N LEU A 95 1.51 13.81 -18.95
CA LEU A 95 2.29 12.57 -18.88
C LEU A 95 3.73 12.75 -18.34
N ALA A 96 4.19 13.99 -18.12
CA ALA A 96 5.59 14.27 -17.81
C ALA A 96 5.94 14.32 -16.30
N LEU A 97 4.99 14.09 -15.39
CA LEU A 97 5.21 14.18 -13.93
C LEU A 97 5.18 12.85 -13.18
N SER A 98 4.95 11.73 -13.85
CA SER A 98 5.17 10.41 -13.24
C SER A 98 6.67 10.16 -13.14
N LYS A 99 7.29 10.53 -12.02
CA LYS A 99 8.60 9.97 -11.66
C LYS A 99 8.40 8.46 -11.52
N PRO A 100 9.10 7.60 -12.28
CA PRO A 100 9.18 6.22 -11.88
C PRO A 100 9.82 6.22 -10.49
N GLU A 101 9.17 5.60 -9.51
CA GLU A 101 9.83 5.19 -8.29
C GLU A 101 11.01 4.35 -8.78
N SER A 102 12.21 4.92 -8.70
CA SER A 102 13.40 4.23 -9.18
C SER A 102 13.59 3.09 -8.20
N ALA A 103 13.20 1.89 -8.60
CA ALA A 103 13.56 0.68 -7.90
C ALA A 103 15.09 0.62 -7.94
N LEU A 104 15.74 1.17 -6.92
CA LEU A 104 17.15 0.91 -6.71
C LEU A 104 17.24 -0.60 -6.50
N ALA A 105 18.03 -1.25 -7.34
CA ALA A 105 18.29 -2.66 -7.15
C ALA A 105 18.92 -2.83 -5.76
N ALA A 106 18.35 -3.74 -4.96
CA ALA A 106 18.83 -4.00 -3.62
C ALA A 106 20.31 -4.43 -3.62
N ASP A 107 21.07 -3.93 -2.66
CA ASP A 107 22.45 -4.31 -2.42
C ASP A 107 22.48 -5.55 -1.53
N LEU A 108 22.67 -6.71 -2.16
CA LEU A 108 22.71 -7.99 -1.44
C LEU A 108 23.92 -8.12 -0.52
N GLU A 109 25.02 -7.42 -0.81
CA GLU A 109 26.25 -7.46 0.00
C GLU A 109 26.03 -6.66 1.30
N ASN A 110 25.41 -5.48 1.20
CA ASN A 110 24.93 -4.73 2.36
C ASN A 110 23.90 -5.54 3.15
N GLY A 111 22.90 -6.11 2.46
CA GLY A 111 21.86 -6.95 3.05
C GLY A 111 22.42 -8.14 3.84
N GLN A 112 23.49 -8.77 3.34
CA GLN A 112 24.21 -9.81 4.06
C GLN A 112 24.85 -9.28 5.35
N GLY A 113 25.54 -8.14 5.28
CA GLY A 113 26.15 -7.50 6.45
C GLY A 113 25.13 -7.18 7.54
N ILE A 114 23.99 -6.60 7.14
CA ILE A 114 22.87 -6.29 8.04
C ILE A 114 22.30 -7.57 8.66
N PHE A 115 22.10 -8.61 7.84
CA PHE A 115 21.57 -9.89 8.31
C PHE A 115 22.47 -10.51 9.37
N LEU A 116 23.78 -10.52 9.15
CA LEU A 116 24.76 -11.06 10.10
C LEU A 116 24.78 -10.27 11.41
N ALA A 117 24.69 -8.94 11.33
CA ALA A 117 24.72 -8.07 12.50
C ALA A 117 23.43 -8.11 13.35
N ASN A 118 22.27 -8.33 12.71
CA ASN A 118 20.97 -8.11 13.38
C ASN A 118 20.07 -9.35 13.43
N CYS A 119 20.16 -10.25 12.46
CA CYS A 119 19.16 -11.31 12.24
C CYS A 119 19.71 -12.70 12.56
N ALA A 120 20.99 -12.93 12.30
CA ALA A 120 21.63 -14.25 12.36
C ALA A 120 21.56 -14.90 13.75
N ALA A 121 21.53 -14.12 14.83
CA ALA A 121 21.42 -14.64 16.20
C ALA A 121 20.20 -15.57 16.38
N CYS A 122 19.09 -15.27 15.70
CA CYS A 122 17.89 -16.11 15.71
C CYS A 122 17.73 -16.91 14.41
N HIS A 123 18.24 -16.39 13.29
CA HIS A 123 17.94 -16.89 11.94
C HIS A 123 19.13 -17.51 11.18
N ALA A 124 20.20 -17.89 11.88
CA ALA A 124 21.36 -18.53 11.26
C ALA A 124 20.97 -19.73 10.35
N GLY A 125 21.52 -19.75 9.14
CA GLY A 125 21.24 -20.79 8.14
C GLY A 125 19.77 -20.89 7.75
N GLY A 126 19.02 -19.79 7.86
CA GLY A 126 17.59 -19.73 7.55
C GLY A 126 16.69 -20.40 8.58
N ASN A 127 17.21 -20.79 9.74
CA ASN A 127 16.42 -21.39 10.80
C ASN A 127 15.71 -20.31 11.64
N ASN A 128 15.08 -20.72 12.74
CA ASN A 128 14.54 -19.82 13.73
C ASN A 128 14.69 -20.47 15.12
N ALA A 129 15.56 -19.89 15.95
CA ALA A 129 15.87 -20.40 17.28
C ALA A 129 14.72 -20.22 18.28
N VAL A 130 13.78 -19.30 18.01
CA VAL A 130 12.69 -18.95 18.93
C VAL A 130 11.39 -19.65 18.56
N GLN A 131 11.07 -19.71 17.26
CA GLN A 131 9.89 -20.41 16.73
C GLN A 131 10.31 -21.38 15.61
N PRO A 132 10.56 -22.66 15.93
CA PRO A 132 11.12 -23.63 14.99
C PRO A 132 10.35 -23.79 13.67
N ASP A 133 9.05 -23.56 13.66
CA ASP A 133 8.22 -23.66 12.45
C ASP A 133 8.32 -22.41 11.55
N LYS A 134 8.73 -21.26 12.09
CA LYS A 134 8.78 -19.97 11.39
C LYS A 134 10.18 -19.67 10.83
N LYS A 135 10.66 -20.56 9.97
CA LYS A 135 11.98 -20.48 9.32
C LYS A 135 11.97 -19.49 8.14
N LEU A 136 13.15 -19.08 7.70
CA LEU A 136 13.36 -18.29 6.48
C LEU A 136 13.66 -19.17 5.25
N LYS A 137 13.36 -20.48 5.33
CA LYS A 137 13.45 -21.39 4.19
C LYS A 137 12.26 -21.15 3.26
N LYS A 138 12.48 -21.33 1.96
CA LYS A 138 11.50 -21.03 0.92
C LYS A 138 10.15 -21.67 1.17
N GLU A 139 10.12 -22.96 1.50
CA GLU A 139 8.87 -23.70 1.72
C GLU A 139 8.07 -23.15 2.90
N ALA A 140 8.75 -22.75 3.98
CA ALA A 140 8.11 -22.15 5.15
C ALA A 140 7.60 -20.73 4.84
N LEU A 141 8.40 -19.93 4.13
CA LEU A 141 8.00 -18.61 3.69
C LEU A 141 6.76 -18.68 2.79
N GLU A 142 6.73 -19.58 1.80
CA GLU A 142 5.56 -19.79 0.93
C GLU A 142 4.33 -20.25 1.73
N THR A 143 4.50 -21.22 2.64
CA THR A 143 3.42 -21.75 3.49
C THR A 143 2.75 -20.64 4.33
N TYR A 144 3.53 -19.68 4.80
CA TYR A 144 3.02 -18.55 5.58
C TYR A 144 2.79 -17.28 4.74
N GLY A 145 2.90 -17.37 3.42
CA GLY A 145 2.76 -16.25 2.49
C GLY A 145 3.81 -15.15 2.70
N MET A 146 4.96 -15.44 3.29
CA MET A 146 6.05 -14.50 3.54
C MET A 146 7.13 -14.52 2.45
N PHE A 147 6.99 -15.34 1.40
CA PHE A 147 7.91 -15.34 0.26
C PHE A 147 7.62 -14.16 -0.68
N ASP A 148 7.73 -12.95 -0.12
CA ASP A 148 7.45 -11.67 -0.75
C ASP A 148 8.28 -10.59 -0.04
N VAL A 149 9.00 -9.78 -0.81
CA VAL A 149 9.93 -8.78 -0.27
C VAL A 149 9.20 -7.76 0.59
N GLU A 150 8.04 -7.27 0.17
CA GLU A 150 7.28 -6.25 0.91
C GLU A 150 6.75 -6.79 2.24
N ARG A 151 6.33 -8.06 2.30
CA ARG A 151 5.95 -8.67 3.58
C ARG A 151 7.11 -8.85 4.53
N ILE A 152 8.29 -9.21 4.01
CA ILE A 152 9.50 -9.31 4.83
C ILE A 152 9.90 -7.92 5.33
N LYS A 153 9.94 -6.90 4.45
CA LYS A 153 10.18 -5.50 4.83
C LYS A 153 9.23 -5.07 5.95
N TYR A 154 7.92 -5.28 5.77
CA TYR A 154 6.92 -4.96 6.79
C TYR A 154 7.20 -5.66 8.13
N GLN A 155 7.56 -6.94 8.09
CA GLN A 155 7.83 -7.74 9.28
C GLN A 155 9.14 -7.33 9.99
N VAL A 156 10.16 -6.93 9.24
CA VAL A 156 11.43 -6.39 9.78
C VAL A 156 11.19 -5.01 10.39
N THR A 157 10.47 -4.13 9.70
CA THR A 157 10.14 -2.79 10.18
C THR A 157 9.37 -2.84 11.50
N ASN A 158 8.32 -3.66 11.56
CA ASN A 158 7.36 -3.63 12.67
C ASN A 158 7.60 -4.71 13.75
N GLY A 159 8.43 -5.71 13.47
CA GLY A 159 8.57 -6.87 14.35
C GLY A 159 7.28 -7.68 14.47
N LYS A 160 7.31 -8.77 15.24
CA LYS A 160 6.13 -9.59 15.60
C LYS A 160 6.46 -10.56 16.70
N ASN A 161 5.64 -10.57 17.75
CA ASN A 161 5.85 -11.42 18.93
C ASN A 161 7.27 -11.23 19.50
N ALA A 162 8.10 -12.28 19.48
CA ALA A 162 9.46 -12.26 19.98
C ALA A 162 10.49 -11.66 18.99
N MET A 163 10.11 -11.42 17.73
CA MET A 163 10.96 -10.73 16.77
C MET A 163 10.86 -9.21 17.01
N PRO A 164 11.97 -8.52 17.35
CA PRO A 164 11.95 -7.09 17.60
C PRO A 164 11.68 -6.30 16.32
N ALA A 165 11.18 -5.07 16.47
CA ALA A 165 11.05 -4.11 15.38
C ALA A 165 12.40 -3.45 15.08
N PHE A 166 12.70 -3.27 13.79
CA PHE A 166 13.95 -2.64 13.34
C PHE A 166 13.75 -1.30 12.63
N GLY A 167 12.51 -0.85 12.42
CA GLY A 167 12.21 0.40 11.69
C GLY A 167 12.79 1.68 12.31
N GLU A 168 13.11 1.68 13.60
CA GLU A 168 13.78 2.81 14.27
C GLU A 168 15.32 2.71 14.25
N ARG A 169 15.86 1.56 13.84
CA ARG A 169 17.28 1.22 13.93
C ARG A 169 17.96 1.09 12.56
N LEU A 170 17.19 0.69 11.54
CA LEU A 170 17.65 0.49 10.18
C LEU A 170 16.91 1.47 9.24
N GLY A 171 17.63 1.99 8.25
CA GLY A 171 17.02 2.79 7.20
C GLY A 171 16.08 1.97 6.31
N PRO A 172 15.17 2.61 5.57
CA PRO A 172 14.29 1.91 4.63
C PRO A 172 15.08 1.15 3.54
N GLU A 173 16.22 1.69 3.10
CA GLU A 173 17.15 1.05 2.15
C GLU A 173 17.81 -0.21 2.75
N ASP A 174 18.33 -0.13 3.98
CA ASP A 174 18.88 -1.28 4.70
C ASP A 174 17.84 -2.41 4.89
N ILE A 175 16.59 -2.04 5.17
CA ILE A 175 15.48 -2.98 5.33
C ILE A 175 15.13 -3.64 3.99
N GLU A 176 15.21 -2.89 2.90
CA GLU A 176 15.03 -3.44 1.55
C GLU A 176 16.15 -4.40 1.17
N ASP A 177 17.40 -4.04 1.44
CA ASP A 177 18.58 -4.85 1.17
C ASP A 177 18.51 -6.18 1.93
N VAL A 178 18.23 -6.14 3.24
CA VAL A 178 18.14 -7.38 4.04
C VAL A 178 16.94 -8.24 3.64
N ALA A 179 15.81 -7.64 3.24
CA ALA A 179 14.65 -8.39 2.78
C ALA A 179 14.94 -9.13 1.46
N ASN A 180 15.60 -8.46 0.51
CA ASN A 180 16.03 -9.07 -0.73
C ASN A 180 17.10 -10.15 -0.50
N TYR A 181 18.05 -9.90 0.41
CA TYR A 181 19.02 -10.92 0.82
C TYR A 181 18.34 -12.18 1.37
N VAL A 182 17.30 -12.04 2.20
CA VAL A 182 16.55 -13.20 2.72
C VAL A 182 15.86 -13.99 1.59
N ILE A 183 15.26 -13.32 0.62
CA ILE A 183 14.64 -13.99 -0.55
C ILE A 183 15.69 -14.68 -1.43
N ASP A 184 16.83 -14.04 -1.67
CA ASP A 184 17.96 -14.61 -2.41
C ASP A 184 18.49 -15.87 -1.72
N GLN A 185 18.74 -15.81 -0.41
CA GLN A 185 19.18 -16.97 0.38
C GLN A 185 18.14 -18.08 0.42
N ALA A 186 16.85 -17.74 0.52
CA ALA A 186 15.78 -18.72 0.47
C ALA A 186 15.74 -19.44 -0.89
N ASN A 187 15.95 -18.73 -2.01
CA ASN A 187 16.06 -19.35 -3.34
C ASN A 187 17.30 -20.25 -3.47
N LYS A 188 18.41 -19.90 -2.82
CA LYS A 188 19.64 -20.71 -2.76
C LYS A 188 19.59 -21.82 -1.71
N GLY A 189 18.48 -21.94 -0.96
CA GLY A 189 18.32 -22.95 0.08
C GLY A 189 19.24 -22.75 1.30
N TRP A 190 19.77 -21.54 1.51
CA TRP A 190 20.73 -21.21 2.57
C TRP A 190 22.03 -22.03 2.50
N SER A 191 22.58 -22.19 1.28
CA SER A 191 23.83 -22.91 0.99
C SER A 191 24.91 -22.03 0.39
#